data_AF-A0AB35UNE4-F1
#
_entry.id   AF-A0AB35UNE4-F1
#
_cell.length_a   1.000
_cell.length_b   1.000
_cell.length_c   1.000
_cell.angle_alpha   90.00
_cell.angle_beta   90.00
_cell.angle_gamma   90.00
#
_symmetry.space_group_name_H-M   'P 1'
#
loop_
_entity.id
_entity.type
_entity.pdbx_description
1 polymer ?
#
loop_
_entity_poly.entity_id
_entity_poly.type
_entity_poly.pdbx_seq_one_letter_code
_entity_poly.pdbx_strand_id
1 'polypeptide(L)'
;MIVKHTHRTKASDKLRQLLISCLLPALITGCAQTPSETVKPENLPVINQPEKPAEPKPFEPIDMDTILSITNEPVAIQLDGENKAQLFIQEPTLLWDSNDAQRFNEEMNLLAQTCREELTYHENGDWHTASLLNTQYYVNDDILSIVVKLDRLLANAGVGPSVYRTYNFSLTSHELLSNAEVLNLVHVSADDFQEALDRQLEKDYLPCSSPVNEDGVRAKSCYGEYVGGLGSKYGDTSLIYIKDKEVHIIINVVQGMAQENVDITVYKL
;
A
#
# COMPACT_ATOMS: atom_id res chain seq x y z
N MET A 1 11.15 32.14 -34.32
CA MET A 1 12.19 31.58 -35.22
C MET A 1 12.21 30.07 -34.99
N ILE A 2 11.88 29.29 -36.02
CA ILE A 2 11.93 27.81 -36.02
C ILE A 2 13.35 27.37 -36.31
N VAL A 3 13.91 26.39 -35.58
CA VAL A 3 14.59 25.19 -36.10
C VAL A 3 14.51 24.05 -35.06
N LYS A 4 14.12 22.85 -35.55
CA LYS A 4 14.01 21.54 -34.89
C LYS A 4 15.36 20.81 -34.81
N HIS A 5 15.50 19.87 -33.86
CA HIS A 5 15.62 18.41 -34.11
C HIS A 5 15.88 17.63 -32.79
N THR A 6 14.91 16.84 -32.33
CA THR A 6 14.85 15.34 -32.35
C THR A 6 16.06 14.59 -31.78
N HIS A 7 15.86 13.82 -30.71
CA HIS A 7 16.12 12.37 -30.68
C HIS A 7 15.32 11.68 -29.57
N ARG A 8 14.37 10.83 -29.99
CA ARG A 8 13.62 9.86 -29.17
C ARG A 8 14.26 8.50 -29.46
N THR A 9 14.91 7.87 -28.48
CA THR A 9 15.53 6.54 -28.58
C THR A 9 14.48 5.48 -28.21
N LYS A 10 13.87 4.75 -29.15
CA LYS A 10 14.33 3.57 -29.91
C LYS A 10 14.60 2.28 -29.08
N ALA A 11 13.76 1.99 -28.08
CA ALA A 11 13.79 0.70 -27.36
C ALA A 11 12.45 -0.09 -27.33
N SER A 12 11.28 0.51 -27.64
CA SER A 12 9.99 -0.19 -27.46
C SER A 12 9.49 -1.00 -28.66
N ASP A 13 10.03 -0.79 -29.87
CA ASP A 13 9.42 -1.34 -31.09
C ASP A 13 9.96 -2.72 -31.50
N LYS A 14 11.09 -3.18 -30.95
CA LYS A 14 11.64 -4.51 -31.23
C LYS A 14 11.00 -5.64 -30.42
N LEU A 15 10.36 -5.33 -29.28
CA LEU A 15 9.72 -6.34 -28.43
C LEU A 15 8.32 -6.72 -28.95
N ARG A 16 7.59 -5.78 -29.57
CA ARG A 16 6.29 -6.04 -30.21
C ARG A 16 6.40 -6.89 -31.48
N GLN A 17 7.53 -6.84 -32.19
CA GLN A 17 7.76 -7.65 -33.39
C GLN A 17 8.12 -9.11 -33.11
N LEU A 18 8.51 -9.44 -31.87
CA LEU A 18 8.98 -10.79 -31.49
C LEU A 18 7.84 -11.70 -30.96
N LEU A 19 6.70 -11.14 -30.57
CA LEU A 19 5.60 -11.90 -29.95
C LEU A 19 4.48 -12.32 -30.92
N ILE A 20 4.48 -11.84 -32.18
CA ILE A 20 3.44 -12.17 -33.18
C ILE A 20 3.87 -13.34 -34.11
N SER A 21 5.05 -13.93 -33.91
CA SER A 21 5.61 -14.97 -34.79
C SER A 21 5.43 -16.43 -34.32
N CYS A 22 4.77 -16.70 -33.18
CA CYS A 22 4.72 -18.06 -32.62
C CYS A 22 3.37 -18.79 -32.74
N LEU A 23 2.44 -18.32 -33.58
CA LEU A 23 1.16 -19.00 -33.78
C LEU A 23 0.83 -19.08 -35.27
N LEU A 24 1.05 -20.26 -35.88
CA LEU A 24 0.18 -20.92 -36.87
C LEU A 24 0.80 -22.29 -37.30
N PRO A 25 -0.03 -23.28 -37.71
CA PRO A 25 0.22 -24.71 -37.54
C PRO A 25 1.00 -25.36 -38.69
N ALA A 26 1.78 -26.39 -38.38
CA ALA A 26 2.36 -27.28 -39.37
C ALA A 26 1.33 -28.34 -39.79
N LEU A 27 0.91 -28.30 -41.05
CA LEU A 27 0.10 -29.32 -41.70
C LEU A 27 0.90 -29.99 -42.84
N ILE A 28 0.95 -31.33 -42.73
CA ILE A 28 0.89 -32.36 -43.79
C ILE A 28 2.14 -32.68 -44.64
N THR A 29 2.59 -33.94 -44.52
CA THR A 29 2.89 -34.94 -45.58
C THR A 29 2.94 -36.32 -44.90
N GLY A 30 2.41 -37.46 -45.32
CA GLY A 30 1.74 -37.98 -46.51
C GLY A 30 1.80 -39.53 -46.46
N CYS A 31 1.01 -40.22 -47.30
CA CYS A 31 0.85 -41.68 -47.51
C CYS A 31 -0.25 -42.38 -46.67
N ALA A 32 -1.15 -43.22 -47.20
CA ALA A 32 -1.47 -43.65 -48.57
C ALA A 32 -2.86 -44.35 -48.58
N GLN A 33 -3.56 -44.23 -49.72
CA GLN A 33 -4.50 -45.17 -50.39
C GLN A 33 -5.84 -45.65 -49.73
N THR A 34 -6.90 -45.48 -50.53
CA THR A 34 -8.36 -45.76 -50.51
C THR A 34 -8.80 -47.26 -50.49
N PRO A 35 -10.11 -47.68 -50.46
CA PRO A 35 -11.39 -46.94 -50.62
C PRO A 35 -12.61 -47.31 -49.72
N SER A 36 -13.59 -46.39 -49.72
CA SER A 36 -15.07 -46.55 -49.76
C SER A 36 -15.81 -47.56 -48.85
N GLU A 37 -16.68 -47.05 -47.98
CA GLU A 37 -18.08 -47.50 -47.91
C GLU A 37 -19.01 -46.44 -47.28
N THR A 38 -20.17 -46.31 -47.89
CA THR A 38 -21.19 -45.28 -47.68
C THR A 38 -21.95 -45.50 -46.38
N VAL A 39 -21.82 -44.60 -45.40
CA VAL A 39 -22.74 -44.54 -44.25
C VAL A 39 -23.27 -43.12 -44.08
N LYS A 40 -24.60 -43.03 -44.20
CA LYS A 40 -25.46 -41.87 -44.04
C LYS A 40 -25.26 -41.23 -42.64
N PRO A 41 -25.00 -39.92 -42.49
CA PRO A 41 -24.93 -39.35 -41.15
C PRO A 41 -26.36 -39.10 -40.62
N GLU A 42 -26.72 -39.81 -39.55
CA GLU A 42 -27.77 -39.38 -38.63
C GLU A 42 -27.42 -38.02 -38.02
N ASN A 43 -28.46 -37.23 -37.75
CA ASN A 43 -28.37 -35.94 -37.04
C ASN A 43 -27.59 -36.10 -35.73
N LEU A 44 -26.40 -35.49 -35.64
CA LEU A 44 -25.72 -35.29 -34.37
C LEU A 44 -26.45 -34.19 -33.56
N PRO A 45 -26.60 -34.35 -32.24
CA PRO A 45 -27.22 -33.33 -31.40
C PRO A 45 -26.33 -32.08 -31.39
N VAL A 46 -26.95 -30.92 -31.56
CA VAL A 46 -26.29 -29.62 -31.43
C VAL A 46 -25.85 -29.45 -29.98
N ILE A 47 -24.55 -29.60 -29.73
CA ILE A 47 -23.93 -29.25 -28.46
C ILE A 47 -23.88 -27.71 -28.43
N ASN A 48 -24.72 -27.08 -27.62
CA ASN A 48 -24.60 -25.66 -27.31
C ASN A 48 -23.27 -25.44 -26.58
N GLN A 49 -22.31 -24.79 -27.24
CA GLN A 49 -21.12 -24.27 -26.55
C GLN A 49 -21.55 -23.23 -25.52
N PRO A 50 -20.93 -23.19 -24.32
CA PRO A 50 -21.13 -22.11 -23.37
C PRO A 50 -20.79 -20.77 -24.03
N GLU A 51 -21.64 -19.77 -23.87
CA GLU A 51 -21.35 -18.41 -24.30
C GLU A 51 -20.00 -17.96 -23.71
N LYS A 52 -19.14 -17.38 -24.57
CA LYS A 52 -17.88 -16.77 -24.16
C LYS A 52 -18.20 -15.77 -23.03
N PRO A 53 -17.54 -15.85 -21.86
CA PRO A 53 -17.72 -14.87 -20.80
C PRO A 53 -17.49 -13.46 -21.36
N ALA A 54 -18.40 -12.54 -21.02
CA ALA A 54 -18.26 -11.14 -21.41
C ALA A 54 -16.88 -10.62 -20.99
N GLU A 55 -16.18 -9.94 -21.90
CA GLU A 55 -14.91 -9.28 -21.57
C GLU A 55 -15.16 -8.27 -20.42
N PRO A 56 -14.31 -8.26 -19.38
CA PRO A 56 -14.45 -7.30 -18.29
C PRO A 56 -14.46 -5.89 -18.85
N LYS A 57 -15.40 -5.05 -18.40
CA LYS A 57 -15.42 -3.64 -18.76
C LYS A 57 -14.07 -3.01 -18.32
N PRO A 58 -13.48 -2.13 -19.15
CA PRO A 58 -12.31 -1.35 -18.73
C PRO A 58 -12.61 -0.61 -17.42
N PHE A 59 -11.70 -0.69 -16.46
CA PHE A 59 -11.77 0.08 -15.22
C PHE A 59 -11.83 1.57 -15.57
N GLU A 60 -12.90 2.26 -15.17
CA GLU A 60 -12.96 3.72 -15.31
C GLU A 60 -11.97 4.34 -14.31
N PRO A 61 -11.11 5.30 -14.73
CA PRO A 61 -10.19 5.95 -13.82
C PRO A 61 -10.95 6.63 -12.69
N ILE A 62 -10.58 6.33 -11.44
CA ILE A 62 -11.13 7.01 -10.27
C ILE A 62 -10.56 8.44 -10.23
N ASP A 63 -11.45 9.43 -10.20
CA ASP A 63 -11.08 10.83 -10.04
C ASP A 63 -10.88 11.16 -8.55
N MET A 64 -9.63 11.08 -8.08
CA MET A 64 -9.29 11.28 -6.68
C MET A 64 -9.58 12.68 -6.16
N ASP A 65 -9.61 13.70 -7.03
CA ASP A 65 -9.92 15.09 -6.62
C ASP A 65 -11.39 15.23 -6.17
N THR A 66 -12.24 14.25 -6.51
CA THR A 66 -13.63 14.18 -6.04
C THR A 66 -13.80 13.38 -4.74
N ILE A 67 -12.74 12.72 -4.27
CA ILE A 67 -12.77 11.82 -3.11
C ILE A 67 -11.97 12.39 -1.95
N LEU A 68 -10.74 12.85 -2.22
CA LEU A 68 -9.77 13.25 -1.20
C LEU A 68 -9.10 14.56 -1.60
N SER A 69 -9.21 15.57 -0.73
CA SER A 69 -8.43 16.80 -0.83
C SER A 69 -7.33 16.78 0.22
N ILE A 70 -6.12 17.25 -0.12
CA ILE A 70 -5.02 17.43 0.83
C ILE A 70 -4.59 18.89 0.82
N THR A 71 -4.86 19.60 1.92
CA THR A 71 -4.36 20.96 2.12
C THR A 71 -2.91 20.89 2.54
N ASN A 72 -2.04 21.64 1.85
CA ASN A 72 -0.60 21.71 2.16
C ASN A 72 -0.28 23.09 2.76
N GLU A 73 -0.25 23.17 4.09
CA GLU A 73 0.09 24.39 4.81
C GLU A 73 1.61 24.43 5.10
N PRO A 74 2.36 25.41 4.57
CA PRO A 74 3.80 25.46 4.79
C PRO A 74 4.14 25.81 6.24
N VAL A 75 5.09 25.07 6.82
CA VAL A 75 5.62 25.34 8.15
C VAL A 75 6.88 26.20 8.02
N ALA A 76 6.82 27.42 8.56
CA ALA A 76 7.89 28.39 8.49
C ALA A 76 9.00 28.12 9.53
N ILE A 77 9.79 27.06 9.31
CA ILE A 77 11.00 26.77 10.08
C ILE A 77 12.23 26.68 9.17
N GLN A 78 13.39 27.09 9.68
CA GLN A 78 14.68 26.91 9.00
C GLN A 78 15.38 25.70 9.61
N LEU A 79 15.46 24.61 8.85
CA LEU A 79 16.33 23.48 9.21
C LEU A 79 17.77 23.82 8.79
N ASP A 80 18.74 23.62 9.67
CA ASP A 80 20.15 23.79 9.34
C ASP A 80 20.57 22.79 8.24
N GLY A 81 20.92 23.30 7.05
CA GLY A 81 21.47 22.50 5.94
C GLY A 81 20.78 22.70 4.59
N GLU A 82 21.53 22.45 3.51
CA GLU A 82 21.16 22.75 2.10
C GLU A 82 19.97 21.92 1.54
N ASN A 83 19.38 21.01 2.31
CA ASN A 83 18.17 20.29 1.90
C ASN A 83 16.92 21.08 2.24
N LYS A 84 16.51 21.94 1.29
CA LYS A 84 15.22 22.64 1.29
C LYS A 84 14.05 21.67 1.07
N ALA A 85 13.83 20.72 1.97
CA ALA A 85 12.52 20.11 2.07
C ALA A 85 11.60 21.17 2.67
N GLN A 86 10.68 21.71 1.87
CA GLN A 86 9.59 22.51 2.43
C GLN A 86 8.75 21.57 3.29
N LEU A 87 8.59 21.92 4.56
CA LEU A 87 7.82 21.15 5.51
C LEU A 87 6.38 21.64 5.48
N PHE A 88 5.43 20.71 5.54
CA PHE A 88 4.02 21.03 5.45
C PHE A 88 3.23 20.31 6.55
N ILE A 89 2.13 20.92 6.95
CA ILE A 89 1.00 20.24 7.56
C ILE A 89 0.09 19.84 6.39
N GLN A 90 0.06 18.55 6.08
CA GLN A 90 -0.73 17.94 5.01
C GLN A 90 -2.04 17.42 5.59
N GLU A 91 -3.06 18.27 5.66
CA GLU A 91 -4.37 17.94 6.23
C GLU A 91 -5.26 17.29 5.16
N PRO A 92 -5.57 15.98 5.25
CA PRO A 92 -6.49 15.32 4.34
C PRO A 92 -7.94 15.56 4.73
N THR A 93 -8.81 15.60 3.72
CA THR A 93 -10.26 15.73 3.88
C THR A 93 -10.95 14.84 2.85
N LEU A 94 -11.72 13.86 3.34
CA LEU A 94 -12.63 13.07 2.53
C LEU A 94 -13.86 13.90 2.15
N LEU A 95 -14.22 13.87 0.87
CA LEU A 95 -15.32 14.67 0.31
C LEU A 95 -16.66 13.94 0.30
N TRP A 96 -16.71 12.73 0.86
CA TRP A 96 -17.92 11.94 0.99
C TRP A 96 -18.83 12.48 2.11
N ASP A 97 -20.14 12.37 1.87
CA ASP A 97 -21.16 12.59 2.90
C ASP A 97 -21.44 11.28 3.66
N SER A 98 -20.48 10.83 4.46
CA SER A 98 -20.61 9.65 5.33
C SER A 98 -20.15 9.96 6.76
N ASN A 99 -20.72 9.23 7.75
CA ASN A 99 -20.36 9.42 9.15
C ASN A 99 -18.88 9.13 9.44
N ASP A 100 -18.31 8.14 8.74
CA ASP A 100 -16.89 7.81 8.91
C ASP A 100 -15.98 8.83 8.24
N ALA A 101 -16.37 9.37 7.08
CA ALA A 101 -15.66 10.49 6.46
C ALA A 101 -15.68 11.74 7.35
N GLN A 102 -16.84 12.08 7.94
CA GLN A 102 -16.96 13.18 8.89
C GLN A 102 -16.07 12.99 10.11
N ARG A 103 -16.08 11.79 10.73
CA ARG A 103 -15.23 11.48 11.89
C ARG A 103 -13.75 11.54 11.55
N PHE A 104 -13.35 11.00 10.41
CA PHE A 104 -11.97 11.09 9.91
C PHE A 104 -11.58 12.56 9.71
N ASN A 105 -12.41 13.36 9.06
CA ASN A 105 -12.13 14.78 8.82
C ASN A 105 -11.99 15.57 10.14
N GLU A 106 -12.85 15.33 11.12
CA GLU A 106 -12.74 15.93 12.45
C GLU A 106 -11.43 15.56 13.15
N GLU A 107 -11.04 14.28 13.07
CA GLU A 107 -9.78 13.80 13.63
C GLU A 107 -8.57 14.44 12.96
N MET A 108 -8.55 14.51 11.63
CA MET A 108 -7.47 15.11 10.85
C MET A 108 -7.36 16.61 11.09
N ASN A 109 -8.49 17.30 11.22
CA ASN A 109 -8.52 18.71 11.56
C ASN A 109 -7.94 18.97 12.96
N LEU A 110 -8.30 18.15 13.95
CA LEU A 110 -7.74 18.25 15.30
C LEU A 110 -6.22 17.96 15.32
N LEU A 111 -5.75 16.96 14.56
CA LEU A 111 -4.33 16.67 14.44
C LEU A 111 -3.57 17.81 13.76
N ALA A 112 -4.10 18.38 12.67
CA ALA A 112 -3.51 19.53 12.00
C ALA A 112 -3.45 20.74 12.93
N GLN A 113 -4.53 21.01 13.68
CA GLN A 113 -4.57 22.07 14.68
C GLN A 113 -3.54 21.86 15.79
N THR A 114 -3.40 20.63 16.29
CA THR A 114 -2.36 20.29 17.26
C THR A 114 -0.97 20.56 16.71
N CYS A 115 -0.72 20.23 15.43
CA CYS A 115 0.57 20.51 14.80
C CYS A 115 0.88 22.00 14.73
N ARG A 116 -0.13 22.84 14.45
CA ARG A 116 -0.01 24.31 14.46
C ARG A 116 0.32 24.85 15.86
N GLU A 117 -0.30 24.29 16.90
CA GLU A 117 -0.10 24.71 18.29
C GLU A 117 1.25 24.25 18.86
N GLU A 118 1.77 23.11 18.40
CA GLU A 118 3.10 22.59 18.78
C GLU A 118 4.26 23.34 18.08
N LEU A 119 3.98 24.25 17.15
CA LEU A 119 4.97 25.16 16.57
C LEU A 119 5.29 26.29 17.55
N THR A 120 6.48 26.25 18.16
CA THR A 120 6.92 27.25 19.13
C THR A 120 8.24 27.88 18.73
N TYR A 121 8.50 29.07 19.28
CA TYR A 121 9.71 29.85 19.02
C TYR A 121 10.38 30.26 20.33
N HIS A 122 11.70 30.31 20.31
CA HIS A 122 12.50 30.95 21.34
C HIS A 122 12.32 32.48 21.33
N GLU A 123 12.70 33.15 22.42
CA GLU A 123 12.60 34.62 22.53
C GLU A 123 13.40 35.37 21.43
N ASN A 124 14.44 34.74 20.90
CA ASN A 124 15.26 35.30 19.81
C ASN A 124 14.62 35.16 18.42
N GLY A 125 13.45 34.52 18.32
CA GLY A 125 12.71 34.30 17.08
C GLY A 125 13.07 33.00 16.34
N ASP A 126 14.03 32.21 16.83
CA ASP A 126 14.33 30.90 16.26
C ASP A 126 13.26 29.88 16.65
N TRP A 127 12.96 28.94 15.76
CA TRP A 127 12.00 27.88 16.09
C TRP A 127 12.56 26.98 17.21
N HIS A 128 11.67 26.45 18.04
CA HIS A 128 12.01 25.59 19.16
C HIS A 128 11.46 24.17 18.96
N THR A 129 10.14 24.06 18.81
CA THR A 129 9.45 22.80 18.48
C THR A 129 8.60 22.98 17.24
N ALA A 130 8.40 21.91 16.50
CA ALA A 130 7.42 21.86 15.43
C ALA A 130 6.88 20.44 15.30
N SER A 131 5.65 20.31 14.81
CA SER A 131 5.09 19.02 14.43
C SER A 131 4.59 19.08 13.00
N LEU A 132 4.76 17.98 12.28
CA LEU A 132 4.36 17.85 10.89
C LEU A 132 3.37 16.71 10.75
N LEU A 133 2.36 16.95 9.95
CA LEU A 133 1.39 15.96 9.51
C LEU A 133 1.69 15.66 8.04
N ASN A 134 2.12 14.43 7.74
CA ASN A 134 2.36 13.97 6.38
C ASN A 134 1.30 12.94 6.01
N THR A 135 0.73 13.08 4.82
CA THR A 135 -0.34 12.19 4.35
C THR A 135 0.02 11.56 3.02
N GLN A 136 -0.13 10.25 2.94
CA GLN A 136 -0.05 9.47 1.71
C GLN A 136 -1.35 8.71 1.52
N TYR A 137 -1.72 8.45 0.27
CA TYR A 137 -2.88 7.63 -0.04
C TYR A 137 -2.58 6.69 -1.21
N TYR A 138 -3.31 5.57 -1.23
CA TYR A 138 -3.18 4.52 -2.22
C TYR A 138 -4.55 3.96 -2.54
N VAL A 139 -4.80 3.70 -3.83
CA VAL A 139 -6.06 3.13 -4.30
C VAL A 139 -5.78 1.74 -4.86
N ASN A 140 -6.48 0.74 -4.34
CA ASN A 140 -6.40 -0.64 -4.82
C ASN A 140 -7.80 -1.22 -4.90
N ASP A 141 -8.26 -1.46 -6.14
CA ASP A 141 -9.61 -1.93 -6.44
C ASP A 141 -10.69 -1.08 -5.73
N ASP A 142 -11.40 -1.63 -4.75
CA ASP A 142 -12.43 -0.93 -3.96
C ASP A 142 -11.89 -0.27 -2.67
N ILE A 143 -10.58 -0.31 -2.41
CA ILE A 143 -10.00 0.14 -1.15
C ILE A 143 -9.21 1.44 -1.37
N LEU A 144 -9.58 2.48 -0.64
CA LEU A 144 -8.75 3.66 -0.41
C LEU A 144 -8.00 3.51 0.91
N SER A 145 -6.69 3.35 0.83
CA SER A 145 -5.81 3.35 1.99
C SER A 145 -5.18 4.73 2.19
N ILE A 146 -5.33 5.31 3.38
CA ILE A 146 -4.72 6.58 3.78
C ILE A 146 -3.73 6.30 4.91
N VAL A 147 -2.48 6.70 4.73
CA VAL A 147 -1.42 6.60 5.73
C VAL A 147 -1.07 8.01 6.20
N VAL A 148 -1.21 8.23 7.50
CA VAL A 148 -0.91 9.50 8.16
C VAL A 148 0.31 9.29 9.05
N LYS A 149 1.30 10.17 8.89
CA LYS A 149 2.53 10.19 9.68
C LYS A 149 2.66 11.52 10.40
N LEU A 150 2.83 11.45 11.72
CA LEU A 150 3.13 12.58 12.58
C LEU A 150 4.63 12.57 12.92
N ASP A 151 5.33 13.63 12.55
CA ASP A 151 6.72 13.86 12.93
C ASP A 151 6.80 14.98 13.96
N ARG A 152 7.61 14.80 15.00
CA ARG A 152 7.89 15.83 16.01
C ARG A 152 9.33 16.26 15.88
N LEU A 153 9.55 17.56 15.78
CA LEU A 153 10.86 18.16 15.60
C LEU A 153 11.21 19.01 16.82
N LEU A 154 12.46 18.91 17.23
CA LEU A 154 13.04 19.76 18.26
C LEU A 154 14.32 20.39 17.71
N ALA A 155 14.44 21.71 17.88
CA ALA A 155 15.59 22.47 17.42
C ALA A 155 16.88 21.86 17.99
N ASN A 156 17.89 21.69 17.13
CA ASN A 156 19.19 21.08 17.43
C ASN A 156 19.17 19.60 17.84
N ALA A 157 18.00 18.97 17.97
CA ALA A 157 17.87 17.54 18.30
C ALA A 157 17.33 16.70 17.13
N GLY A 158 16.77 17.34 16.10
CA GLY A 158 16.27 16.68 14.90
C GLY A 158 14.84 16.19 15.04
N VAL A 159 14.53 15.07 14.37
CA VAL A 159 13.20 14.46 14.34
C VAL A 159 13.13 13.35 15.38
N GLY A 160 12.15 13.42 16.28
CA GLY A 160 11.82 12.35 17.23
C GLY A 160 11.14 11.16 16.55
N PRO A 161 10.76 10.12 17.31
CA PRO A 161 10.07 8.97 16.73
C PRO A 161 8.75 9.40 16.09
N SER A 162 8.55 9.02 14.84
CA SER A 162 7.30 9.28 14.12
C SER A 162 6.16 8.43 14.70
N VAL A 163 4.94 8.95 14.61
CA VAL A 163 3.72 8.20 14.93
C VAL A 163 2.93 7.99 13.65
N TYR A 164 2.47 6.76 13.39
CA TYR A 164 1.70 6.43 12.20
C TYR A 164 0.26 6.08 12.54
N ARG A 165 -0.64 6.36 11.60
CA ARG A 165 -2.02 5.90 11.57
C ARG A 165 -2.37 5.45 10.16
N THR A 166 -3.22 4.44 10.04
CA THR A 166 -3.71 3.93 8.76
C THR A 166 -5.23 3.86 8.78
N TYR A 167 -5.85 4.26 7.68
CA TYR A 167 -7.30 4.20 7.50
C TYR A 167 -7.57 3.53 6.16
N ASN A 168 -8.48 2.57 6.13
CA ASN A 168 -8.89 1.89 4.90
C ASN A 168 -10.38 2.13 4.72
N PHE A 169 -10.79 2.70 3.60
CA PHE A 169 -12.18 2.96 3.28
C PHE A 169 -12.60 2.14 2.07
N SER A 170 -13.85 1.66 2.07
CA SER A 170 -14.47 1.17 0.83
C SER A 170 -14.85 2.36 -0.05
N LEU A 171 -14.41 2.34 -1.30
CA LEU A 171 -14.80 3.30 -2.32
C LEU A 171 -16.27 3.13 -2.74
N THR A 172 -16.85 1.94 -2.55
CA THR A 172 -18.25 1.66 -2.86
C THR A 172 -19.20 2.06 -1.72
N SER A 173 -18.89 1.71 -0.47
CA SER A 173 -19.78 2.01 0.67
C SER A 173 -19.45 3.33 1.37
N HIS A 174 -18.25 3.89 1.17
CA HIS A 174 -17.71 5.05 1.89
C HIS A 174 -17.59 4.86 3.41
N GLU A 175 -17.54 3.60 3.86
CA GLU A 175 -17.38 3.21 5.26
C GLU A 175 -15.91 2.89 5.56
N LEU A 176 -15.51 3.12 6.81
CA LEU A 176 -14.20 2.71 7.30
C LEU A 176 -14.20 1.18 7.49
N LEU A 177 -13.23 0.52 6.86
CA LEU A 177 -13.03 -0.93 6.92
C LEU A 177 -12.16 -1.29 8.13
N SER A 178 -12.59 -2.30 8.88
CA SER A 178 -11.72 -2.98 9.85
C SER A 178 -10.61 -3.77 9.15
N ASN A 179 -9.53 -4.07 9.88
CA ASN A 179 -8.45 -4.90 9.35
C ASN A 179 -8.94 -6.27 8.84
N ALA A 180 -9.93 -6.87 9.52
CA ALA A 180 -10.53 -8.13 9.08
C ALA A 180 -11.27 -7.98 7.75
N GLU A 181 -12.02 -6.89 7.56
CA GLU A 181 -12.72 -6.61 6.31
C GLU A 181 -11.73 -6.34 5.17
N VAL A 182 -10.66 -5.58 5.42
CA VAL A 182 -9.59 -5.35 4.45
C VAL A 182 -8.99 -6.69 3.98
N LEU A 183 -8.59 -7.56 4.90
CA LEU A 183 -8.02 -8.87 4.57
C LEU A 183 -9.01 -9.77 3.81
N ASN A 184 -10.30 -9.75 4.18
CA ASN A 184 -11.34 -10.50 3.49
C ASN A 184 -11.54 -10.04 2.04
N LEU A 185 -11.51 -8.72 1.80
CA LEU A 185 -11.65 -8.13 0.46
C LEU A 185 -10.48 -8.52 -0.46
N VAL A 186 -9.28 -8.71 0.10
CA VAL A 186 -8.09 -9.16 -0.65
C VAL A 186 -7.86 -10.68 -0.55
N HIS A 187 -8.82 -11.43 -0.02
CA HIS A 187 -8.81 -12.89 0.09
C HIS A 187 -7.62 -13.47 0.88
N VAL A 188 -7.19 -12.77 1.93
CA VAL A 188 -6.15 -13.23 2.85
C VAL A 188 -6.79 -13.54 4.20
N SER A 189 -6.51 -14.72 4.78
CA SER A 189 -6.98 -15.02 6.14
C SER A 189 -6.07 -14.36 7.19
N ALA A 190 -6.59 -14.09 8.39
CA ALA A 190 -5.79 -13.53 9.48
C ALA A 190 -4.62 -14.45 9.90
N ASP A 191 -4.83 -15.77 9.86
CA ASP A 191 -3.80 -16.75 10.20
C ASP A 191 -2.69 -16.78 9.14
N ASP A 192 -3.06 -16.78 7.85
CA ASP A 192 -2.10 -16.67 6.75
C ASP A 192 -1.32 -15.34 6.86
N PHE A 193 -2.04 -14.24 7.10
CA PHE A 193 -1.44 -12.92 7.31
C PHE A 193 -0.35 -12.94 8.39
N GLN A 194 -0.69 -13.48 9.57
CA GLN A 194 0.24 -13.59 10.68
C GLN A 194 1.43 -14.49 10.35
N GLU A 195 1.21 -15.64 9.71
CA GLU A 195 2.29 -16.56 9.35
C GLU A 195 3.29 -15.90 8.39
N ALA A 196 2.82 -15.16 7.39
CA ALA A 196 3.72 -14.45 6.47
C ALA A 196 4.45 -13.29 7.16
N LEU A 197 3.77 -12.54 8.04
CA LEU A 197 4.40 -11.49 8.82
C LEU A 197 5.53 -12.07 9.69
N ASP A 198 5.27 -13.16 10.39
CA ASP A 198 6.27 -13.84 11.23
C ASP A 198 7.50 -14.26 10.40
N ARG A 199 7.28 -14.81 9.20
CA ARG A 199 8.38 -15.17 8.28
C ARG A 199 9.21 -13.96 7.84
N GLN A 200 8.57 -12.82 7.55
CA GLN A 200 9.29 -11.59 7.18
C GLN A 200 10.08 -11.04 8.36
N LEU A 201 9.51 -11.05 9.57
CA LEU A 201 10.21 -10.62 10.78
C LEU A 201 11.40 -11.50 11.12
N GLU A 202 11.27 -12.82 10.99
CA GLU A 202 12.37 -13.75 11.20
C GLU A 202 13.51 -13.53 10.19
N LYS A 203 13.16 -13.25 8.92
CA LYS A 203 14.12 -13.07 7.82
C LYS A 203 14.87 -11.75 7.93
N ASP A 204 14.16 -10.64 8.07
CA ASP A 204 14.71 -9.30 7.87
C ASP A 204 15.12 -8.62 9.18
N TYR A 205 14.55 -9.02 10.31
CA TYR A 205 14.75 -8.34 11.59
C TYR A 205 15.48 -9.17 12.65
N LEU A 206 15.84 -10.43 12.31
CA LEU A 206 16.43 -11.48 13.14
C LEU A 206 15.68 -11.65 14.47
N PRO A 207 15.27 -12.88 14.86
CA PRO A 207 14.98 -13.09 16.27
C PRO A 207 16.28 -12.72 16.99
N CYS A 208 16.25 -11.68 17.83
CA CYS A 208 17.30 -11.52 18.82
C CYS A 208 17.58 -12.91 19.36
N SER A 209 18.85 -13.31 19.33
CA SER A 209 19.31 -14.59 19.84
C SER A 209 18.82 -14.76 21.27
N SER A 210 17.63 -15.32 21.42
CA SER A 210 17.07 -15.68 22.71
C SER A 210 17.81 -16.94 23.10
N PRO A 211 18.64 -16.94 24.15
CA PRO A 211 19.08 -18.20 24.72
C PRO A 211 17.83 -19.01 25.03
N VAL A 212 17.82 -20.26 24.59
CA VAL A 212 16.81 -21.23 25.01
C VAL A 212 17.10 -21.48 26.49
N ASN A 213 16.17 -21.12 27.37
CA ASN A 213 16.30 -21.48 28.77
C ASN A 213 16.29 -23.02 28.88
N GLU A 214 16.87 -23.59 29.93
CA GLU A 214 17.04 -25.05 30.10
C GLU A 214 15.74 -25.87 29.96
N ASP A 215 14.58 -25.22 30.08
CA ASP A 215 13.23 -25.80 29.94
C ASP A 215 12.70 -25.84 28.49
N GLY A 216 13.49 -25.46 27.48
CA GLY A 216 13.08 -25.49 26.06
C GLY A 216 12.10 -24.38 25.65
N VAL A 217 11.80 -23.45 26.56
CA VAL A 217 10.95 -22.28 26.29
C VAL A 217 11.78 -21.21 25.60
N ARG A 218 11.39 -20.79 24.38
CA ARG A 218 12.01 -19.63 23.72
C ARG A 218 11.79 -18.40 24.61
N ALA A 219 12.88 -17.77 25.07
CA ALA A 219 12.77 -16.46 25.72
C ALA A 219 12.12 -15.47 24.74
N LYS A 220 11.24 -14.60 25.27
CA LYS A 220 10.43 -13.62 24.53
C LYS A 220 11.18 -13.01 23.34
N SER A 221 10.49 -12.81 22.22
CA SER A 221 11.01 -12.04 21.09
C SER A 221 11.50 -10.66 21.56
N CYS A 222 12.55 -10.12 20.93
CA CYS A 222 12.93 -8.71 21.09
C CYS A 222 11.89 -7.74 20.51
N TYR A 223 11.01 -8.23 19.66
CA TYR A 223 9.77 -7.54 19.34
C TYR A 223 8.98 -7.47 20.65
N GLY A 224 8.48 -6.29 21.01
CA GLY A 224 7.61 -6.14 22.19
C GLY A 224 6.43 -7.14 22.16
N GLU A 225 5.51 -7.07 23.11
CA GLU A 225 4.40 -8.03 23.18
C GLU A 225 3.14 -7.73 22.29
N TYR A 226 2.98 -6.57 21.60
CA TYR A 226 1.78 -6.05 20.86
C TYR A 226 1.92 -5.02 19.63
N VAL A 227 2.14 -5.32 18.34
CA VAL A 227 2.67 -4.41 17.28
C VAL A 227 1.47 -3.69 16.65
N GLY A 228 1.65 -2.39 16.39
CA GLY A 228 0.53 -1.46 16.25
C GLY A 228 0.28 -0.66 17.54
N GLY A 229 1.08 -0.93 18.58
CA GLY A 229 1.17 -0.12 19.79
C GLY A 229 2.36 -0.47 20.72
N LEU A 230 3.01 -1.65 20.57
CA LEU A 230 4.11 -2.28 21.36
C LEU A 230 4.44 -3.82 21.08
N GLY A 231 4.56 -4.43 19.84
CA GLY A 231 4.98 -5.88 19.55
C GLY A 231 4.28 -7.04 18.67
N SER A 232 4.89 -7.57 17.61
CA SER A 232 4.52 -8.65 16.63
C SER A 232 3.11 -9.21 16.23
N LYS A 233 1.96 -9.07 16.93
CA LYS A 233 0.69 -9.74 16.54
C LYS A 233 -0.32 -8.88 15.77
N TYR A 234 -0.95 -9.47 14.74
CA TYR A 234 -2.10 -8.93 14.01
C TYR A 234 -3.32 -8.72 14.93
N GLY A 235 -4.02 -7.61 14.72
CA GLY A 235 -5.28 -7.29 15.40
C GLY A 235 -5.90 -5.99 14.87
N ASP A 236 -6.97 -5.55 15.52
CA ASP A 236 -7.75 -4.37 15.08
C ASP A 236 -6.95 -3.06 15.11
N THR A 237 -5.88 -3.00 15.90
CA THR A 237 -4.98 -1.84 15.99
C THR A 237 -3.76 -1.94 15.07
N SER A 238 -3.65 -3.01 14.26
CA SER A 238 -2.55 -3.14 13.30
C SER A 238 -2.64 -2.05 12.23
N LEU A 239 -1.49 -1.49 11.86
CA LEU A 239 -1.40 -0.39 10.90
C LEU A 239 -1.31 -0.93 9.47
N ILE A 240 -2.38 -1.59 9.02
CA ILE A 240 -2.46 -2.23 7.70
C ILE A 240 -2.92 -1.21 6.66
N TYR A 241 -2.31 -1.28 5.48
CA TYR A 241 -2.74 -0.53 4.32
C TYR A 241 -2.40 -1.30 3.03
N ILE A 242 -3.10 -1.01 1.94
CA ILE A 242 -2.86 -1.65 0.65
C ILE A 242 -2.19 -0.64 -0.27
N LYS A 243 -1.09 -1.06 -0.89
CA LYS A 243 -0.32 -0.24 -1.83
C LYS A 243 0.17 -1.11 -2.97
N ASP A 244 0.02 -0.65 -4.20
CA ASP A 244 0.56 -1.31 -5.39
C ASP A 244 0.20 -2.82 -5.48
N LYS A 245 -1.03 -3.20 -5.10
CA LYS A 245 -1.49 -4.60 -4.97
C LYS A 245 -0.69 -5.43 -3.98
N GLU A 246 -0.19 -4.81 -2.93
CA GLU A 246 0.50 -5.47 -1.84
C GLU A 246 -0.16 -5.09 -0.51
N VAL A 247 -0.21 -6.04 0.43
CA VAL A 247 -0.65 -5.79 1.80
C VAL A 247 0.57 -5.39 2.61
N HIS A 248 0.53 -4.18 3.14
CA HIS A 248 1.57 -3.61 3.98
C HIS A 248 1.13 -3.52 5.43
N ILE A 249 2.09 -3.55 6.34
CA ILE A 249 1.90 -3.23 7.75
C ILE A 249 3.05 -2.35 8.25
N ILE A 250 2.70 -1.30 8.99
CA ILE A 250 3.68 -0.49 9.72
C ILE A 250 3.84 -1.06 11.13
N ILE A 251 5.07 -1.40 11.50
CA ILE A 251 5.39 -1.96 12.80
C ILE A 251 6.40 -1.08 13.53
N ASN A 252 6.24 -0.94 14.84
CA ASN A 252 7.27 -0.31 15.67
C ASN A 252 8.24 -1.39 16.16
N VAL A 253 9.51 -1.24 15.79
CA VAL A 253 10.61 -2.13 16.20
C VAL A 253 11.46 -1.39 17.23
N VAL A 254 11.66 -2.03 18.38
CA VAL A 254 12.53 -1.51 19.44
C VAL A 254 13.79 -2.37 19.48
N GLN A 255 14.94 -1.77 19.18
CA GLN A 255 16.25 -2.41 19.29
C GLN A 255 17.13 -1.62 20.27
N GLY A 256 17.24 -2.12 21.50
CA GLY A 256 17.95 -1.42 22.57
C GLY A 256 17.30 -0.09 22.92
N MET A 257 17.99 1.02 22.68
CA MET A 257 17.48 2.39 22.88
C MET A 257 16.88 3.01 21.59
N ALA A 258 16.97 2.32 20.45
CA ALA A 258 16.41 2.80 19.19
C ALA A 258 14.97 2.31 19.01
N GLN A 259 14.08 3.23 18.61
CA GLN A 259 12.73 2.93 18.16
C GLN A 259 12.62 3.33 16.70
N GLU A 260 12.21 2.39 15.85
CA GLU A 260 12.04 2.62 14.42
C GLU A 260 10.66 2.13 13.99
N ASN A 261 10.02 2.87 13.09
CA ASN A 261 8.84 2.37 12.42
C ASN A 261 9.27 1.76 11.08
N VAL A 262 8.90 0.52 10.88
CA VAL A 262 9.24 -0.26 9.69
C VAL A 262 7.97 -0.53 8.91
N ASP A 263 8.01 -0.23 7.63
CA ASP A 263 6.98 -0.62 6.66
C ASP A 263 7.35 -1.97 6.04
N ILE A 264 6.50 -2.98 6.25
CA ILE A 264 6.73 -4.36 5.80
C ILE A 264 5.67 -4.74 4.78
N THR A 265 6.13 -5.14 3.58
CA THR A 265 5.31 -5.87 2.61
C THR A 265 5.10 -7.30 3.09
N VAL A 266 3.85 -7.66 3.41
CA VAL A 266 3.49 -8.99 3.91
C VAL A 266 3.02 -9.91 2.78
N TYR A 267 2.17 -9.38 1.88
CA TYR A 267 1.58 -10.14 0.78
C TYR A 267 1.64 -9.37 -0.55
N LYS A 268 1.74 -10.11 -1.65
CA LYS A 268 1.45 -9.63 -3.00
C LYS A 268 0.12 -10.24 -3.47
N LEU A 269 -0.77 -9.42 -4.02
CA LEU A 269 -2.12 -9.76 -4.47
C LEU A 269 -2.17 -10.10 -5.96
#